data_AF-A0A7Z9HFW8-F1
#
_entry.id   AF-A0A7Z9HFW8-F1
#
_cell.length_a   1.000
_cell.length_b   1.000
_cell.length_c   1.000
_cell.angle_alpha   90.00
_cell.angle_beta   90.00
_cell.angle_gamma   90.00
#
_symmetry.space_group_name_H-M   'P 1'
#
loop_
_entity.id
_entity.type
_entity.pdbx_description
1 polymer ?
#
loop_
_entity_poly.entity_id
_entity_poly.type
_entity_poly.pdbx_seq_one_letter_code
_entity_poly.pdbx_strand_id
1 'polypeptide(L)'
;MNQLKKIKFVFQEVLRLFLIFVLVFQIFRIAIYYSYRDLFNNLDFLKLTESLFLGLRFDLSSTSILLFIPIVLLIFPLRITGHLFFRRFVASVIYLELVAMIIFLTSDYMYFSFVKRHITNELLFLLNDSEYLMTEVSVKLLPIIFLIVLTIVFYPLFLKVTCPKKPEVQRSILSFVLILLVLIVVGRGGFQRKPIAVIDAYQYGSASQGHLILNGIFTASHFSISSKFIERTAGEEKLYLDTLDLPVSTTPDYPLERTNVQSGMSPKKNVVMIMIESLSSKYIDYLSGQNYGVTPNIDRFARNGLVFENFFANGQRSVDGAQSILTGIPPLPGMPDITALSVNYSSLGQLASD
;
A
#
# COMPACT_ATOMS: atom_id res chain seq x y z
N MET A 1 -6.57 44.53 18.26
CA MET A 1 -5.76 43.64 19.14
C MET A 1 -6.44 42.31 19.49
N ASN A 2 -7.78 42.25 19.61
CA ASN A 2 -8.48 41.01 20.01
C ASN A 2 -8.54 39.93 18.90
N GLN A 3 -8.73 40.33 17.62
CA GLN A 3 -8.82 39.38 16.50
C GLN A 3 -7.49 38.65 16.20
N LEU A 4 -6.34 39.35 16.26
CA LEU A 4 -5.02 38.75 16.07
C LEU A 4 -4.71 37.68 17.13
N LYS A 5 -5.11 37.89 18.39
CA LYS A 5 -4.95 36.89 19.45
C LYS A 5 -5.77 35.63 19.16
N LYS A 6 -7.03 35.80 18.74
CA LYS A 6 -7.90 34.70 18.29
C LYS A 6 -7.28 33.92 17.14
N ILE A 7 -6.77 34.62 16.14
CA ILE A 7 -6.14 34.00 14.97
C ILE A 7 -4.92 33.18 15.38
N LYS A 8 -3.99 33.79 16.12
CA LYS A 8 -2.77 33.11 16.59
C LYS A 8 -3.10 31.84 17.38
N PHE A 9 -4.13 31.89 18.24
CA PHE A 9 -4.54 30.74 19.03
C PHE A 9 -5.05 29.56 18.18
N VAL A 10 -5.92 29.81 17.19
CA VAL A 10 -6.41 28.74 16.29
C VAL A 10 -5.26 28.12 15.49
N PHE A 11 -4.38 28.95 14.92
CA PHE A 11 -3.22 28.47 14.16
C PHE A 11 -2.28 27.62 15.00
N GLN A 12 -1.96 28.04 16.23
CA GLN A 12 -1.11 27.27 17.14
C GLN A 12 -1.76 25.95 17.59
N GLU A 13 -3.08 25.90 17.68
CA GLU A 13 -3.81 24.68 17.99
C GLU A 13 -3.72 23.66 16.84
N VAL A 14 -4.03 24.09 15.61
CA VAL A 14 -3.95 23.24 14.42
C VAL A 14 -2.51 22.82 14.13
N LEU A 15 -1.54 23.73 14.22
CA LEU A 15 -0.13 23.42 14.01
C LEU A 15 0.38 22.34 14.97
N ARG A 16 0.01 22.40 16.25
CA ARG A 16 0.40 21.38 17.24
C ARG A 16 -0.14 20.00 16.86
N LEU A 17 -1.38 19.91 16.39
CA LEU A 17 -1.97 18.64 15.94
C LEU A 17 -1.22 18.10 14.73
N PHE A 18 -0.94 18.95 13.73
CA PHE A 18 -0.16 18.56 12.56
C PHE A 18 1.24 18.05 12.93
N LEU A 19 1.94 18.75 13.83
CA LEU A 19 3.27 18.34 14.27
C LEU A 19 3.26 16.96 14.95
N ILE A 20 2.24 16.66 15.76
CA ILE A 20 2.11 15.33 16.40
C ILE A 20 1.99 14.23 15.35
N PHE A 21 1.09 14.39 14.36
CA PHE A 21 0.86 13.38 13.33
C PHE A 21 2.05 13.22 12.39
N VAL A 22 2.63 14.33 11.92
CA VAL A 22 3.83 14.32 11.08
C VAL A 22 5.01 13.67 11.81
N LEU A 23 5.20 13.93 13.10
CA LEU A 23 6.27 13.31 13.89
C LEU A 23 6.14 11.78 13.93
N VAL A 24 4.91 11.26 14.06
CA VAL A 24 4.68 9.80 14.00
C VAL A 24 5.07 9.25 12.63
N PHE A 25 4.67 9.89 11.53
CA PHE A 25 5.09 9.45 10.19
C PHE A 25 6.61 9.44 10.02
N GLN A 26 7.29 10.48 10.50
CA GLN A 26 8.75 10.59 10.41
C GLN A 26 9.46 9.52 11.25
N ILE A 27 8.95 9.20 12.45
CA ILE A 27 9.48 8.10 13.27
C ILE A 27 9.41 6.78 12.51
N PHE A 28 8.26 6.46 11.91
CA PHE A 28 8.10 5.22 11.15
C PHE A 28 8.96 5.20 9.88
N ARG A 29 9.09 6.33 9.17
CA ARG A 29 9.97 6.44 8.00
C ARG A 29 11.43 6.19 8.36
N ILE A 30 11.90 6.79 9.45
CA ILE A 30 13.25 6.59 9.98
C ILE A 30 13.44 5.13 10.43
N ALA A 31 12.44 4.53 11.10
CA ALA A 31 12.47 3.13 11.49
C ALA A 31 12.59 2.20 10.27
N ILE A 32 11.81 2.43 9.20
CA ILE A 32 11.91 1.67 7.94
C ILE A 32 13.31 1.79 7.34
N TYR A 33 13.87 3.00 7.28
CA TYR A 33 15.20 3.21 6.73
C TYR A 33 16.29 2.43 7.49
N TYR A 34 16.28 2.48 8.82
CA TYR A 34 17.28 1.78 9.63
C TYR A 34 17.08 0.27 9.66
N SER A 35 15.84 -0.21 9.74
CA SER A 35 15.54 -1.65 9.80
C SER A 35 15.78 -2.38 8.48
N TYR A 36 15.66 -1.68 7.34
CA TYR A 36 15.82 -2.27 6.00
C TYR A 36 16.92 -1.58 5.21
N ARG A 37 18.05 -1.31 5.86
CA ARG A 37 19.16 -0.54 5.29
C ARG A 37 19.65 -1.08 3.94
N ASP A 38 19.62 -2.39 3.75
CA ASP A 38 20.02 -3.05 2.50
C ASP A 38 19.21 -2.58 1.28
N LEU A 39 17.94 -2.22 1.47
CA LEU A 39 17.07 -1.69 0.41
C LEU A 39 17.47 -0.27 0.00
N PHE A 40 18.12 0.47 0.90
CA PHE A 40 18.44 1.89 0.77
C PHE A 40 19.93 2.17 0.60
N ASN A 41 20.74 1.14 0.28
CA ASN A 41 22.18 1.26 0.08
C ASN A 41 22.57 2.24 -1.05
N ASN A 42 21.64 2.55 -1.95
CA ASN A 42 21.81 3.50 -3.04
C ASN A 42 21.44 4.96 -2.66
N LEU A 43 21.05 5.21 -1.41
CA LEU A 43 20.72 6.54 -0.91
C LEU A 43 21.90 7.14 -0.13
N ASP A 44 22.58 8.08 -0.76
CA ASP A 44 23.52 8.95 -0.06
C ASP A 44 22.80 9.83 0.97
N PHE A 45 23.56 10.41 1.91
CA PHE A 45 23.01 11.28 2.97
C PHE A 45 22.13 12.41 2.42
N LEU A 46 22.53 13.05 1.31
CA LEU A 46 21.74 14.09 0.65
C LEU A 46 20.38 13.54 0.16
N LYS A 47 20.37 12.39 -0.51
CA LYS A 47 19.14 11.75 -0.99
C LYS A 47 18.25 11.26 0.15
N LEU A 48 18.83 10.83 1.26
CA LEU A 48 18.07 10.51 2.47
C LEU A 48 17.36 11.76 3.00
N THR A 49 18.07 12.87 3.17
CA THR A 49 17.45 14.12 3.65
C THR A 49 16.37 14.62 2.69
N GLU A 50 16.63 14.56 1.38
CA GLU A 50 15.65 14.86 0.34
C GLU A 50 14.40 13.98 0.48
N SER A 51 14.56 12.67 0.71
CA SER A 51 13.45 11.73 0.90
C SER A 51 12.59 12.08 2.12
N LEU A 52 13.21 12.52 3.22
CA LEU A 52 12.50 12.97 4.41
C LEU A 52 11.70 14.25 4.13
N PHE A 53 12.29 15.21 3.41
CA PHE A 53 11.63 16.47 3.03
C PHE A 53 10.50 16.27 2.03
N LEU A 54 10.72 15.46 0.98
CA LEU A 54 9.68 15.10 0.02
C LEU A 54 8.56 14.31 0.69
N GLY A 55 8.90 13.44 1.64
CA GLY A 55 7.93 12.67 2.41
C GLY A 55 6.99 13.53 3.27
N LEU A 56 7.45 14.69 3.75
CA LEU A 56 6.58 15.64 4.47
C LEU A 56 5.37 16.04 3.64
N ARG A 57 5.49 16.13 2.31
CA ARG A 57 4.36 16.47 1.44
C ARG A 57 3.24 15.43 1.52
N PHE A 58 3.60 14.15 1.52
CA PHE A 58 2.67 13.03 1.64
C PHE A 58 2.12 12.91 3.07
N ASP A 59 2.95 13.16 4.08
CA ASP A 59 2.55 13.15 5.49
C ASP A 59 1.51 14.24 5.75
N LEU A 60 1.79 15.47 5.31
CA LEU A 60 0.89 16.61 5.43
C LEU A 60 -0.43 16.36 4.70
N SER A 61 -0.39 15.78 3.51
CA SER A 61 -1.59 15.40 2.76
C SER A 61 -2.45 14.38 3.52
N SER A 62 -1.83 13.30 4.03
CA SER A 62 -2.51 12.28 4.84
C SER A 62 -3.10 12.88 6.12
N THR A 63 -2.34 13.71 6.83
CA THR A 63 -2.81 14.40 8.04
C THR A 63 -3.97 15.34 7.75
N SER A 64 -3.92 16.11 6.65
CA SER A 64 -4.99 17.01 6.24
C SER A 64 -6.29 16.26 5.95
N ILE A 65 -6.22 15.09 5.31
CA ILE A 65 -7.38 14.26 4.99
C ILE A 65 -7.96 13.63 6.27
N LEU A 66 -7.12 12.95 7.06
CA LEU A 66 -7.54 12.31 8.31
C LEU A 66 -8.18 13.31 9.27
N LEU A 67 -7.52 14.44 9.50
CA LEU A 67 -7.95 15.42 10.49
C LEU A 67 -8.97 16.44 9.95
N PHE A 68 -9.44 16.31 8.71
CA PHE A 68 -10.28 17.32 8.08
C PHE A 68 -11.54 17.63 8.91
N ILE A 69 -12.34 16.61 9.20
CA ILE A 69 -13.58 16.73 9.96
C ILE A 69 -13.31 17.21 11.40
N PRO A 70 -12.45 16.57 12.21
CA PRO A 70 -12.26 16.99 13.59
C PRO A 70 -11.64 18.39 13.70
N ILE A 71 -10.75 18.79 12.79
CA ILE A 71 -10.23 20.16 12.79
C ILE A 71 -11.34 21.14 12.46
N VAL A 72 -12.14 20.92 11.42
CA VAL A 72 -13.27 21.80 11.06
C VAL A 72 -14.22 21.97 12.24
N LEU A 73 -14.56 20.90 12.96
CA LEU A 73 -15.37 20.96 14.19
C LEU A 73 -14.70 21.77 15.30
N LEU A 74 -13.38 21.62 15.48
CA LEU A 74 -12.61 22.32 16.51
C LEU A 74 -12.52 23.84 16.28
N ILE A 75 -12.42 24.26 15.02
CA ILE A 75 -12.19 25.66 14.63
C ILE A 75 -13.45 26.41 14.20
N PHE A 76 -14.59 25.72 14.12
CA PHE A 76 -15.86 26.29 13.67
C PHE A 76 -16.24 27.55 14.49
N PRO A 77 -16.70 28.65 13.87
CA PRO A 77 -16.87 29.94 14.55
C PRO A 77 -18.12 30.04 15.44
N LEU A 78 -18.45 28.97 16.17
CA LEU A 78 -19.53 28.93 17.17
C LEU A 78 -18.98 28.94 18.59
N ARG A 79 -19.77 29.45 19.54
CA ARG A 79 -19.43 29.50 20.98
C ARG A 79 -19.25 28.10 21.58
N ILE A 80 -19.93 27.09 21.04
CA ILE A 80 -19.84 25.70 21.51
C ILE A 80 -18.42 25.14 21.39
N THR A 81 -17.62 25.61 20.42
CA THR A 81 -16.23 25.17 20.21
C THR A 81 -15.28 25.62 21.33
N GLY A 82 -15.69 26.59 22.15
CA GLY A 82 -14.99 27.01 23.35
C GLY A 82 -15.30 26.14 24.58
N HIS A 83 -16.38 25.33 24.54
CA HIS A 83 -16.83 24.56 25.69
C HIS A 83 -15.88 23.38 25.99
N LEU A 84 -15.55 23.18 27.27
CA LEU A 84 -14.58 22.15 27.68
C LEU A 84 -14.99 20.74 27.25
N PHE A 85 -16.27 20.36 27.44
CA PHE A 85 -16.77 19.04 27.01
C PHE A 85 -16.66 18.84 25.49
N PHE A 86 -17.04 19.83 24.69
CA PHE A 86 -16.94 19.74 23.23
C PHE A 86 -15.48 19.58 22.79
N ARG A 87 -14.56 20.36 23.35
CA ARG A 87 -13.13 20.25 23.03
C ARG A 87 -12.55 18.91 23.45
N ARG A 88 -12.92 18.40 24.63
CA ARG A 88 -12.51 17.06 25.08
C ARG A 88 -13.03 15.99 24.12
N PHE A 89 -14.30 16.06 23.72
CA PHE A 89 -14.87 15.13 22.75
C PHE A 89 -14.10 15.14 21.42
N VAL A 90 -13.88 16.30 20.81
CA VAL A 90 -13.12 16.41 19.56
C VAL A 90 -11.67 15.93 19.75
N ALA A 91 -11.04 16.27 20.87
CA ALA A 91 -9.70 15.77 21.19
C ALA A 91 -9.67 14.24 21.38
N SER A 92 -10.70 13.63 21.96
CA SER A 92 -10.83 12.17 22.05
C SER A 92 -10.92 11.54 20.67
N VAL A 93 -11.70 12.12 19.75
CA VAL A 93 -11.80 11.63 18.35
C VAL A 93 -10.43 11.69 17.68
N ILE A 94 -9.73 12.83 17.76
CA ILE A 94 -8.38 12.99 17.19
C ILE A 94 -7.40 12.00 17.83
N TYR A 95 -7.52 11.74 19.13
CA TYR A 95 -6.66 10.78 19.82
C TYR A 95 -6.91 9.35 19.33
N LEU A 96 -8.17 8.97 19.12
CA LEU A 96 -8.51 7.66 18.55
C LEU A 96 -7.97 7.52 17.11
N GLU A 97 -8.07 8.57 16.29
CA GLU A 97 -7.47 8.60 14.95
C GLU A 97 -5.94 8.46 15.01
N LEU A 98 -5.27 9.13 15.97
CA LEU A 98 -3.83 9.00 16.19
C LEU A 98 -3.43 7.57 16.57
N VAL A 99 -4.18 6.95 17.47
CA VAL A 99 -3.95 5.56 17.90
C VAL A 99 -4.18 4.60 16.73
N ALA A 100 -5.27 4.77 15.99
CA ALA A 100 -5.55 3.98 14.79
C ALA A 100 -4.44 4.12 13.73
N MET A 101 -3.93 5.34 13.54
CA MET A 101 -2.77 5.60 12.67
C MET A 101 -1.51 4.88 13.15
N ILE A 102 -1.19 4.90 14.44
CA ILE A 102 -0.02 4.20 14.99
C ILE A 102 -0.15 2.69 14.80
N ILE A 103 -1.33 2.13 15.04
CA ILE A 103 -1.62 0.71 14.80
C ILE A 103 -1.38 0.37 13.34
N PHE A 104 -2.00 1.14 12.44
CA PHE A 104 -1.87 0.93 11.00
C PHE A 104 -0.40 1.02 10.55
N LEU A 105 0.34 2.04 10.98
CA LEU A 105 1.75 2.21 10.61
C LEU A 105 2.64 1.12 11.19
N THR A 106 2.29 0.56 12.34
CA THR A 106 2.97 -0.62 12.90
C THR A 106 2.74 -1.84 12.02
N SER A 107 1.50 -2.08 11.59
CA SER A 107 1.17 -3.16 10.64
C SER A 107 1.87 -2.96 9.29
N ASP A 108 1.90 -1.73 8.78
CA ASP A 108 2.59 -1.37 7.55
C ASP A 108 4.10 -1.59 7.65
N TYR A 109 4.73 -1.20 8.76
CA TYR A 109 6.14 -1.49 9.03
C TYR A 109 6.46 -2.99 9.04
N MET A 110 5.58 -3.81 9.64
CA MET A 110 5.73 -5.27 9.66
C MET A 110 5.51 -5.86 8.25
N TYR A 111 4.52 -5.39 7.51
CA TYR A 111 4.27 -5.79 6.12
C TYR A 111 5.46 -5.44 5.21
N PHE A 112 6.05 -4.26 5.41
CA PHE A 112 7.23 -3.82 4.69
C PHE A 112 8.41 -4.78 4.86
N SER A 113 8.48 -5.51 5.99
CA SER A 113 9.51 -6.53 6.21
C SER A 113 9.48 -7.65 5.17
N PHE A 114 8.29 -8.00 4.68
CA PHE A 114 8.06 -9.09 3.74
C PHE A 114 8.06 -8.61 2.29
N VAL A 115 7.33 -7.53 2.00
CA VAL A 115 7.02 -7.13 0.60
C VAL A 115 7.87 -5.95 0.11
N LYS A 116 8.60 -5.26 1.02
CA LYS A 116 9.46 -4.11 0.70
C LYS A 116 8.73 -2.93 0.03
N ARG A 117 7.42 -2.84 0.24
CA ARG A 117 6.54 -1.74 -0.15
C ARG A 117 5.48 -1.50 0.93
N HIS A 118 4.84 -0.35 0.90
CA HIS A 118 3.72 -0.03 1.79
C HIS A 118 2.43 -0.77 1.42
N ILE A 119 1.59 -1.00 2.42
CA ILE A 119 0.25 -1.58 2.27
C ILE A 119 -0.59 -0.71 1.32
N THR A 120 -1.32 -1.37 0.43
CA THR A 120 -2.26 -0.76 -0.51
C THR A 120 -3.68 -1.24 -0.25
N ASN A 121 -4.20 -2.17 -1.04
CA ASN A 121 -5.54 -2.75 -0.90
C ASN A 121 -5.56 -4.03 -0.04
N GLU A 122 -4.39 -4.57 0.33
CA GLU A 122 -4.28 -5.81 1.09
C GLU A 122 -5.05 -5.75 2.42
N LEU A 123 -5.13 -4.57 3.05
CA LEU A 123 -5.91 -4.37 4.27
C LEU A 123 -7.41 -4.65 4.05
N LEU A 124 -7.98 -4.28 2.90
CA LEU A 124 -9.40 -4.49 2.62
C LEU A 124 -9.73 -5.99 2.56
N PHE A 125 -8.81 -6.79 2.00
CA PHE A 125 -8.97 -8.25 1.96
C PHE A 125 -8.86 -8.87 3.36
N LEU A 126 -7.91 -8.40 4.17
CA LEU A 126 -7.76 -8.86 5.56
C LEU A 126 -8.94 -8.47 6.46
N LEU A 127 -9.52 -7.28 6.27
CA LEU A 127 -10.71 -6.84 7.01
C LEU A 127 -11.96 -7.65 6.66
N ASN A 128 -12.02 -8.20 5.45
CA ASN A 128 -13.12 -9.06 5.02
C ASN A 128 -13.01 -10.49 5.55
N ASP A 129 -11.84 -10.89 6.06
CA ASP A 129 -11.59 -12.22 6.65
C ASP A 129 -11.69 -12.16 8.18
N SER A 130 -12.93 -12.07 8.68
CA SER A 130 -13.19 -11.93 10.12
C SER A 130 -12.72 -13.14 10.94
N GLU A 131 -12.69 -14.34 10.36
CA GLU A 131 -12.27 -15.56 11.05
C GLU A 131 -10.75 -15.57 11.28
N TYR A 132 -9.98 -15.19 10.26
CA TYR A 132 -8.54 -14.99 10.39
C TYR A 132 -8.20 -13.93 11.45
N LEU A 133 -8.88 -12.78 11.43
CA LEU A 133 -8.66 -11.70 12.41
C LEU A 133 -8.93 -12.14 13.85
N MET A 134 -10.02 -12.87 14.09
CA MET A 134 -10.35 -13.37 15.43
C MET A 134 -9.31 -14.37 15.94
N THR A 135 -8.78 -15.21 15.05
CA THR A 135 -7.73 -16.18 15.38
C THR A 135 -6.43 -15.46 15.76
N GLU A 136 -5.98 -14.49 14.96
CA GLU A 136 -4.78 -13.71 15.23
C GLU A 136 -4.87 -12.88 16.53
N VAL A 137 -6.05 -12.28 16.81
CA VAL A 137 -6.30 -11.54 18.05
C VAL A 137 -6.17 -12.45 19.27
N SER A 138 -6.70 -13.67 19.20
CA SER A 138 -6.65 -14.62 20.32
C SER A 138 -5.22 -15.04 20.69
N VAL A 139 -4.34 -15.14 19.69
CA VAL A 139 -2.93 -15.52 19.88
C VAL A 139 -2.06 -14.32 20.33
N LYS A 140 -2.46 -13.08 20.00
CA LYS A 140 -1.67 -11.85 20.27
C LYS A 140 -2.26 -10.97 21.37
N LEU A 141 -2.93 -11.56 22.37
CA LEU A 141 -3.56 -10.84 23.48
C LEU A 141 -2.61 -9.92 24.26
N LEU A 142 -1.37 -10.34 24.53
CA LEU A 142 -0.40 -9.55 25.31
C LEU A 142 -0.03 -8.21 24.64
N PRO A 143 0.41 -8.18 23.36
CA PRO A 143 0.62 -6.94 22.62
C PRO A 143 -0.62 -6.02 22.58
N ILE A 144 -1.81 -6.60 22.45
CA ILE A 144 -3.07 -5.84 22.41
C ILE A 144 -3.34 -5.17 23.75
N ILE A 145 -3.20 -5.91 24.86
CA ILE A 145 -3.34 -5.35 26.22
C ILE A 145 -2.32 -4.24 26.44
N PHE A 146 -1.06 -4.45 26.06
CA PHE A 146 -0.03 -3.44 26.18
C PHE A 146 -0.38 -2.15 25.42
N LEU A 147 -0.87 -2.28 24.18
CA LEU A 147 -1.33 -1.16 23.37
C LEU A 147 -2.53 -0.43 24.00
N ILE A 148 -3.50 -1.16 24.56
CA ILE A 148 -4.65 -0.58 25.28
C ILE A 148 -4.16 0.21 26.50
N VAL A 149 -3.25 -0.36 27.30
CA VAL A 149 -2.66 0.32 28.46
C VAL A 149 -1.94 1.58 28.03
N LEU A 150 -1.11 1.52 26.97
CA LEU A 150 -0.42 2.68 26.42
C LEU A 150 -1.42 3.76 25.98
N THR A 151 -2.50 3.35 25.32
CA THR A 151 -3.58 4.24 24.88
C THR A 151 -4.24 4.95 26.06
N ILE A 152 -4.51 4.25 27.16
CA ILE A 152 -5.12 4.85 28.36
C ILE A 152 -4.14 5.77 29.07
N VAL A 153 -2.87 5.38 29.20
CA VAL A 153 -1.82 6.13 29.91
C VAL A 153 -1.47 7.45 29.21
N PHE A 154 -1.39 7.45 27.87
CA PHE A 154 -1.01 8.64 27.10
C PHE A 154 -2.17 9.60 26.84
N TYR A 155 -3.42 9.17 27.02
CA TYR A 155 -4.61 10.01 26.84
C TYR A 155 -4.60 11.30 27.69
N PRO A 156 -4.34 11.28 29.02
CA PRO A 156 -4.28 12.51 29.81
C PRO A 156 -3.15 13.45 29.37
N LEU A 157 -2.02 12.92 28.89
CA LEU A 157 -0.93 13.72 28.33
C LEU A 157 -1.38 14.40 27.04
N PHE A 158 -2.04 13.66 26.15
CA PHE A 158 -2.59 14.21 24.92
C PHE A 158 -3.59 15.34 25.19
N LEU A 159 -4.54 15.14 26.11
CA LEU A 159 -5.49 16.17 26.52
C LEU A 159 -4.79 17.40 27.10
N LYS A 160 -3.72 17.23 27.89
CA LYS A 160 -2.94 18.35 28.44
C LYS A 160 -2.29 19.19 27.36
N VAL A 161 -1.83 18.57 26.27
CA VAL A 161 -1.18 19.24 25.13
C VAL A 161 -2.20 19.94 24.22
N THR A 162 -3.35 19.32 23.97
CA THR A 162 -4.33 19.77 22.96
C THR A 162 -5.47 20.62 23.53
N CYS A 163 -5.87 20.41 24.79
CA CYS A 163 -6.95 21.14 25.46
C CYS A 163 -6.42 22.15 26.50
N PRO A 164 -6.22 23.43 26.12
CA PRO A 164 -5.79 24.48 27.04
C PRO A 164 -6.87 24.81 28.09
N LYS A 165 -6.43 25.13 29.31
CA LYS A 165 -7.30 25.43 30.48
C LYS A 165 -8.18 26.67 30.31
N LYS A 166 -7.76 27.65 29.51
CA LYS A 166 -8.50 28.89 29.23
C LYS A 166 -8.73 29.01 27.72
N PRO A 167 -9.75 28.33 27.18
CA PRO A 167 -10.06 28.37 25.76
C PRO A 167 -10.65 29.73 25.38
N GLU A 168 -10.31 30.22 24.19
CA GLU A 168 -10.99 31.36 23.59
C GLU A 168 -12.42 30.96 23.19
N VAL A 169 -13.44 31.62 23.76
CA VAL A 169 -14.85 31.20 23.62
C VAL A 169 -15.41 31.47 22.22
N GLN A 170 -14.92 32.49 21.52
CA GLN A 170 -15.39 32.83 20.17
C GLN A 170 -14.22 32.86 19.19
N ARG A 171 -14.25 31.94 18.22
CA ARG A 171 -13.22 31.81 17.17
C ARG A 171 -13.39 32.87 16.09
N SER A 172 -12.29 33.16 15.39
CA SER A 172 -12.29 34.11 14.27
C SER A 172 -12.79 33.42 13.00
N ILE A 173 -13.79 34.01 12.34
CA ILE A 173 -14.28 33.56 11.03
C ILE A 173 -13.15 33.60 9.99
N LEU A 174 -12.25 34.59 10.07
CA LEU A 174 -11.10 34.69 9.17
C LEU A 174 -10.16 33.49 9.34
N SER A 175 -9.86 33.07 10.57
CA SER A 175 -9.06 31.86 10.81
C SER A 175 -9.72 30.61 10.27
N PHE A 176 -11.04 30.50 10.46
CA PHE A 176 -11.81 29.37 9.96
C PHE A 176 -11.65 29.23 8.45
N VAL A 177 -11.90 30.30 7.69
CA VAL A 177 -11.79 30.31 6.23
C VAL A 177 -10.35 30.04 5.78
N LEU A 178 -9.36 30.69 6.38
CA LEU A 178 -7.95 30.51 6.00
C LEU A 178 -7.48 29.08 6.24
N ILE A 179 -7.77 28.51 7.42
CA ILE A 179 -7.34 27.14 7.73
C ILE A 179 -8.09 26.14 6.86
N LEU A 180 -9.38 26.34 6.58
CA LEU A 180 -10.13 25.48 5.67
C LEU A 180 -9.49 25.45 4.27
N LEU A 181 -9.13 26.62 3.72
CA LEU A 181 -8.45 26.69 2.42
C LEU A 181 -7.07 26.01 2.47
N VAL A 182 -6.31 26.22 3.55
CA VAL A 182 -5.01 25.56 3.74
C VAL A 182 -5.17 24.05 3.82
N LEU A 183 -6.15 23.52 4.57
CA LEU A 183 -6.41 22.09 4.67
C LEU A 183 -6.72 21.48 3.31
N ILE A 184 -7.52 22.16 2.48
CA ILE A 184 -7.86 21.69 1.13
C ILE A 184 -6.62 21.68 0.23
N VAL A 185 -5.83 22.75 0.22
CA VAL A 185 -4.61 22.84 -0.62
C VAL A 185 -3.57 21.81 -0.17
N VAL A 186 -3.32 21.70 1.14
CA VAL A 186 -2.36 20.75 1.70
C VAL A 186 -2.84 19.31 1.52
N GLY A 187 -4.13 19.05 1.71
CA GLY A 187 -4.75 17.73 1.48
C GLY A 187 -4.75 17.29 0.02
N ARG A 188 -4.70 18.23 -0.93
CA ARG A 188 -4.43 17.93 -2.35
C ARG A 188 -2.93 17.73 -2.65
N GLY A 189 -2.07 18.06 -1.70
CA GLY A 189 -0.62 18.08 -1.84
C GLY A 189 -0.08 19.29 -2.62
N GLY A 190 -0.84 20.38 -2.75
CA GLY A 190 -0.39 21.64 -3.37
C GLY A 190 -1.35 22.24 -4.42
N PHE A 191 -0.82 23.18 -5.21
CA PHE A 191 -1.56 23.96 -6.22
C PHE A 191 -1.59 23.35 -7.62
N GLN A 192 -1.10 22.13 -7.79
CA GLN A 192 -1.09 21.45 -9.08
C GLN A 192 -2.51 21.08 -9.58
N ARG A 193 -2.63 20.80 -10.88
CA ARG A 193 -3.91 20.49 -11.55
C ARG A 193 -4.59 19.22 -10.98
N LYS A 194 -3.82 18.15 -10.78
CA LYS A 194 -4.31 16.87 -10.23
C LYS A 194 -3.81 16.69 -8.78
N PRO A 195 -4.61 16.15 -7.84
CA PRO A 195 -4.11 15.80 -6.51
C PRO A 195 -2.84 14.94 -6.60
N ILE A 196 -1.96 15.04 -5.60
CA ILE A 196 -0.77 14.18 -5.55
C ILE A 196 -1.18 12.71 -5.57
N ALA A 197 -0.40 11.89 -6.26
CA ALA A 197 -0.63 10.46 -6.41
C ALA A 197 0.61 9.66 -5.97
N VAL A 198 0.42 8.36 -5.75
CA VAL A 198 1.51 7.44 -5.35
C VAL A 198 2.69 7.49 -6.34
N ILE A 199 2.41 7.63 -7.64
CA ILE A 199 3.42 7.72 -8.69
C ILE A 199 4.34 8.94 -8.55
N ASP A 200 3.88 10.03 -7.92
CA ASP A 200 4.67 11.24 -7.76
C ASP A 200 5.88 11.03 -6.84
N ALA A 201 5.82 10.07 -5.92
CA ALA A 201 6.97 9.73 -5.07
C ALA A 201 8.13 9.11 -5.85
N TYR A 202 7.86 8.47 -6.99
CA TYR A 202 8.86 7.75 -7.79
C TYR A 202 9.53 8.61 -8.86
N GLN A 203 9.17 9.89 -8.97
CA GLN A 203 9.74 10.79 -9.99
C GLN A 203 11.13 11.31 -9.62
N TYR A 204 11.54 11.18 -8.36
CA TYR A 204 12.74 11.83 -7.80
C TYR A 204 13.98 10.94 -7.72
N GLY A 205 13.88 9.66 -8.10
CA GLY A 205 15.04 8.77 -8.08
C GLY A 205 14.71 7.30 -8.21
N SER A 206 15.36 6.47 -7.38
CA SER A 206 15.18 5.01 -7.40
C SER A 206 13.83 4.59 -6.81
N ALA A 207 13.41 3.36 -7.12
CA ALA A 207 12.24 2.75 -6.48
C ALA A 207 12.35 2.74 -4.94
N SER A 208 13.54 2.48 -4.40
CA SER A 208 13.81 2.56 -2.95
C SER A 208 13.55 3.96 -2.39
N GLN A 209 13.96 5.01 -3.09
CA GLN A 209 13.68 6.39 -2.68
C GLN A 209 12.18 6.67 -2.66
N GLY A 210 11.46 6.25 -3.71
CA GLY A 210 10.00 6.40 -3.78
C GLY A 210 9.26 5.68 -2.65
N HIS A 211 9.68 4.46 -2.31
CA HIS A 211 9.14 3.74 -1.16
C HIS A 211 9.39 4.48 0.15
N LEU A 212 10.57 5.11 0.33
CA LEU A 212 10.86 5.85 1.56
C LEU A 212 10.10 7.18 1.66
N ILE A 213 9.85 7.86 0.53
CA ILE A 213 9.09 9.11 0.48
C ILE A 213 7.63 8.89 0.92
N LEU A 214 7.03 7.77 0.51
CA LEU A 214 5.64 7.46 0.83
C LEU A 214 5.42 7.18 2.33
N ASN A 215 4.16 7.22 2.74
CA ASN A 215 3.70 6.64 4.00
C ASN A 215 2.54 5.68 3.72
N GLY A 216 2.41 4.63 4.54
CA GLY A 216 1.40 3.59 4.31
C GLY A 216 -0.04 4.09 4.33
N ILE A 217 -0.35 5.13 5.12
CA ILE A 217 -1.70 5.71 5.17
C ILE A 217 -2.04 6.37 3.83
N PHE A 218 -1.08 7.06 3.22
CA PHE A 218 -1.24 7.68 1.92
C PHE A 218 -1.51 6.61 0.86
N THR A 219 -0.69 5.55 0.80
CA THR A 219 -0.87 4.48 -0.18
C THR A 219 -2.20 3.75 0.01
N ALA A 220 -2.54 3.35 1.24
CA ALA A 220 -3.78 2.64 1.52
C ALA A 220 -5.02 3.50 1.22
N SER A 221 -5.03 4.78 1.61
CA SER A 221 -6.17 5.67 1.31
C SER A 221 -6.34 5.92 -0.19
N HIS A 222 -5.24 6.13 -0.93
CA HIS A 222 -5.31 6.40 -2.35
C HIS A 222 -5.76 5.17 -3.16
N PHE A 223 -5.37 3.96 -2.75
CA PHE A 223 -5.80 2.73 -3.40
C PHE A 223 -7.21 2.29 -2.99
N SER A 224 -7.63 2.50 -1.73
CA SER A 224 -9.00 2.23 -1.27
C SER A 224 -10.03 3.17 -1.93
N ILE A 225 -9.64 4.42 -2.21
CA ILE A 225 -10.50 5.41 -2.88
C ILE A 225 -10.44 5.30 -4.41
N SER A 226 -9.28 4.93 -4.98
CA SER A 226 -9.10 4.80 -6.43
C SER A 226 -9.45 3.41 -6.97
N SER A 227 -9.73 2.42 -6.12
CA SER A 227 -10.31 1.15 -6.52
C SER A 227 -11.76 1.36 -6.93
N LYS A 228 -11.97 2.02 -8.08
CA LYS A 228 -12.76 1.33 -9.08
C LYS A 228 -12.02 0.02 -9.28
N PHE A 229 -12.47 -1.04 -8.61
CA PHE A 229 -12.32 -2.37 -9.17
C PHE A 229 -12.62 -2.16 -10.65
N ILE A 230 -11.70 -2.53 -11.53
CA ILE A 230 -12.02 -2.52 -12.94
C ILE A 230 -13.22 -3.47 -13.00
N GLU A 231 -14.43 -2.91 -12.99
CA GLU A 231 -15.63 -3.60 -13.40
C GLU A 231 -15.34 -3.85 -14.85
N ARG A 232 -14.68 -4.99 -15.08
CA ARG A 232 -14.61 -5.61 -16.37
C ARG A 232 -16.05 -6.03 -16.59
N THR A 233 -16.83 -5.11 -17.14
CA THR A 233 -18.09 -5.45 -17.77
C THR A 233 -17.75 -6.59 -18.72
N ALA A 234 -18.36 -7.74 -18.49
CA ALA A 234 -18.19 -8.88 -19.37
C ALA A 234 -18.66 -8.41 -20.75
N GLY A 235 -17.72 -8.06 -21.62
CA GLY A 235 -18.02 -7.76 -23.01
C GLY A 235 -18.51 -9.03 -23.70
N GLU A 236 -19.12 -8.86 -24.87
CA GLU A 236 -19.54 -10.00 -25.68
C GLU A 236 -18.31 -10.84 -26.05
N GLU A 237 -18.33 -12.13 -25.70
CA GLU A 237 -17.23 -13.07 -25.95
C GLU A 237 -16.75 -13.01 -27.40
N LYS A 238 -17.69 -12.91 -28.35
CA LYS A 238 -17.43 -12.79 -29.78
C LYS A 238 -16.53 -11.60 -30.11
N LEU A 239 -16.75 -10.44 -29.48
CA LEU A 239 -15.92 -9.25 -29.70
C LEU A 239 -14.47 -9.50 -29.29
N TYR A 240 -14.24 -10.22 -28.19
CA TYR A 240 -12.89 -10.55 -27.73
C TYR A 240 -12.22 -11.59 -28.61
N LEU A 241 -12.95 -12.62 -29.04
CA LEU A 241 -12.45 -13.63 -29.98
C LEU A 241 -12.05 -12.99 -31.31
N ASP A 242 -12.90 -12.11 -31.86
CA ASP A 242 -12.62 -11.37 -33.10
C ASP A 242 -11.41 -10.42 -32.92
N THR A 243 -11.30 -9.72 -31.78
CA THR A 243 -10.19 -8.79 -31.51
C THR A 243 -8.84 -9.50 -31.38
N LEU A 244 -8.84 -10.70 -30.81
CA LEU A 244 -7.63 -11.50 -30.60
C LEU A 244 -7.32 -12.43 -31.78
N ASP A 245 -8.13 -12.38 -32.85
CA ASP A 245 -8.05 -13.27 -34.01
C ASP A 245 -8.06 -14.75 -33.59
N LEU A 246 -8.95 -15.07 -32.65
CA LEU A 246 -9.06 -16.37 -32.03
C LEU A 246 -10.26 -17.14 -32.62
N PRO A 247 -10.09 -18.39 -33.07
CA PRO A 247 -11.20 -19.19 -33.58
C PRO A 247 -12.20 -19.50 -32.47
N VAL A 248 -13.48 -19.60 -32.83
CA VAL A 248 -14.55 -20.04 -31.93
C VAL A 248 -14.33 -21.51 -31.59
N SER A 249 -14.31 -21.83 -30.29
CA SER A 249 -14.19 -23.21 -29.83
C SER A 249 -15.42 -24.04 -30.21
N THR A 250 -15.22 -25.33 -30.48
CA THR A 250 -16.31 -26.30 -30.67
C THR A 250 -16.90 -26.79 -29.35
N THR A 251 -16.27 -26.47 -28.21
CA THR A 251 -16.71 -26.82 -26.85
C THR A 251 -17.27 -25.59 -26.13
N PRO A 252 -18.60 -25.51 -25.91
CA PRO A 252 -19.23 -24.34 -25.30
C PRO A 252 -18.69 -23.98 -23.91
N ASP A 253 -18.34 -24.99 -23.11
CA ASP A 253 -17.81 -24.78 -21.75
C ASP A 253 -16.35 -24.33 -21.73
N TYR A 254 -15.63 -24.46 -22.86
CA TYR A 254 -14.21 -24.11 -22.99
C TYR A 254 -13.95 -23.24 -24.22
N PRO A 255 -14.37 -21.97 -24.20
CA PRO A 255 -14.30 -21.07 -25.37
C PRO A 255 -12.86 -20.79 -25.86
N LEU A 256 -11.87 -20.96 -24.98
CA LEU A 256 -10.44 -20.82 -25.28
C LEU A 256 -9.73 -22.15 -25.58
N GLU A 257 -10.44 -23.28 -25.63
CA GLU A 257 -9.84 -24.57 -25.97
C GLU A 257 -9.24 -24.56 -27.38
N ARG A 258 -8.02 -25.09 -27.52
CA ARG A 258 -7.33 -25.19 -28.81
C ARG A 258 -6.73 -26.59 -28.97
N THR A 259 -6.94 -27.20 -30.12
CA THR A 259 -6.32 -28.46 -30.49
C THR A 259 -5.06 -28.21 -31.32
N ASN A 260 -3.90 -28.57 -30.79
CA ASN A 260 -2.65 -28.49 -31.54
C ASN A 260 -2.53 -29.68 -32.51
N VAL A 261 -2.90 -29.47 -33.78
CA VAL A 261 -2.95 -30.50 -34.83
C VAL A 261 -1.57 -31.07 -35.20
N GLN A 262 -0.47 -30.40 -34.83
CA GLN A 262 0.91 -30.81 -35.18
C GLN A 262 1.50 -31.92 -34.27
N SER A 263 0.76 -32.43 -33.28
CA SER A 263 1.31 -33.35 -32.27
C SER A 263 1.67 -34.77 -32.78
N GLY A 264 1.27 -35.12 -34.01
CA GLY A 264 1.38 -36.49 -34.54
C GLY A 264 2.79 -37.01 -34.87
N MET A 265 3.84 -36.19 -34.87
CA MET A 265 5.18 -36.60 -35.32
C MET A 265 6.31 -36.46 -34.28
N SER A 266 6.03 -35.98 -33.08
CA SER A 266 7.07 -35.84 -32.05
C SER A 266 7.12 -37.06 -31.13
N PRO A 267 8.31 -37.64 -30.85
CA PRO A 267 8.41 -38.73 -29.89
C PRO A 267 7.95 -38.26 -28.51
N LYS A 268 7.20 -39.10 -27.79
CA LYS A 268 6.80 -38.84 -26.40
C LYS A 268 8.06 -38.68 -25.55
N LYS A 269 8.24 -37.52 -24.92
CA LYS A 269 9.35 -37.22 -24.01
C LYS A 269 8.81 -37.00 -22.60
N ASN A 270 9.61 -37.36 -21.61
CA ASN A 270 9.36 -36.94 -20.23
C ASN A 270 9.62 -35.44 -20.09
N VAL A 271 8.75 -34.74 -19.37
CA VAL A 271 8.92 -33.33 -19.04
C VAL A 271 9.20 -33.21 -17.55
N VAL A 272 10.36 -32.64 -17.20
CA VAL A 272 10.73 -32.35 -15.81
C VAL A 272 10.74 -30.84 -15.66
N MET A 273 9.89 -30.34 -14.76
CA MET A 273 9.76 -28.93 -14.46
C MET A 273 10.46 -28.60 -13.14
N ILE A 274 11.37 -27.63 -13.16
CA ILE A 274 12.09 -27.17 -11.97
C ILE A 274 11.70 -25.70 -11.74
N MET A 275 10.90 -25.48 -10.69
CA MET A 275 10.56 -24.13 -10.23
C MET A 275 11.57 -23.71 -9.17
N ILE A 276 12.22 -22.56 -9.35
CA ILE A 276 13.24 -22.05 -8.43
C ILE A 276 12.66 -20.87 -7.66
N GLU A 277 12.62 -21.00 -6.35
CA GLU A 277 12.08 -19.97 -5.46
C GLU A 277 12.96 -18.73 -5.48
N SER A 278 12.33 -17.56 -5.66
CA SER A 278 12.94 -16.23 -5.51
C SER A 278 14.22 -15.97 -6.34
N LEU A 279 14.41 -16.63 -7.49
CA LEU A 279 15.56 -16.40 -8.38
C LEU A 279 15.29 -15.32 -9.43
N SER A 280 15.92 -14.15 -9.25
CA SER A 280 15.91 -13.07 -10.24
C SER A 280 17.04 -13.21 -11.26
N SER A 281 16.79 -12.80 -12.51
CA SER A 281 17.78 -12.79 -13.60
C SER A 281 19.06 -12.03 -13.25
N LYS A 282 19.01 -11.06 -12.34
CA LYS A 282 20.20 -10.32 -11.87
C LYS A 282 21.27 -11.23 -11.26
N TYR A 283 20.89 -12.39 -10.70
CA TYR A 283 21.81 -13.35 -10.07
C TYR A 283 22.30 -14.45 -11.03
N ILE A 284 21.83 -14.44 -12.28
CA ILE A 284 22.25 -15.37 -13.33
C ILE A 284 23.26 -14.63 -14.20
N ASP A 285 24.53 -15.01 -14.13
CA ASP A 285 25.62 -14.25 -14.76
C ASP A 285 25.50 -14.22 -16.28
N TYR A 286 25.00 -15.30 -16.88
CA TYR A 286 24.67 -15.36 -18.30
C TYR A 286 23.70 -14.26 -18.73
N LEU A 287 22.71 -13.92 -17.88
CA LEU A 287 21.69 -12.92 -18.18
C LEU A 287 22.08 -11.51 -17.70
N SER A 288 22.77 -11.40 -16.57
CA SER A 288 23.04 -10.13 -15.91
C SER A 288 24.37 -9.49 -16.33
N GLY A 289 25.34 -10.29 -16.77
CA GLY A 289 26.71 -9.87 -17.05
C GLY A 289 27.51 -9.43 -15.80
N GLN A 290 26.98 -9.65 -14.59
CA GLN A 290 27.56 -9.11 -13.35
C GLN A 290 28.64 -10.00 -12.73
N ASN A 291 28.86 -11.22 -13.24
CA ASN A 291 29.88 -12.18 -12.80
C ASN A 291 29.90 -12.44 -11.27
N TYR A 292 28.74 -12.65 -10.66
CA TYR A 292 28.61 -13.00 -9.25
C TYR A 292 29.14 -14.40 -8.90
N GLY A 293 29.13 -15.34 -9.86
CA GLY A 293 29.58 -16.71 -9.69
C GLY A 293 28.66 -17.59 -8.84
N VAL A 294 27.43 -17.14 -8.55
CA VAL A 294 26.52 -17.77 -7.58
C VAL A 294 25.58 -18.81 -8.19
N THR A 295 25.41 -18.84 -9.52
CA THR A 295 24.52 -19.79 -10.21
C THR A 295 25.21 -20.60 -11.34
N PRO A 296 26.41 -21.17 -11.10
CA PRO A 296 27.27 -21.73 -12.16
C PRO A 296 26.63 -22.88 -12.95
N ASN A 297 25.78 -23.69 -12.32
CA ASN A 297 25.05 -24.75 -13.02
C ASN A 297 23.93 -24.20 -13.91
N ILE A 298 23.24 -23.13 -13.49
CA ILE A 298 22.21 -22.45 -14.27
C ILE A 298 22.86 -21.76 -15.47
N ASP A 299 23.99 -21.08 -15.27
CA ASP A 299 24.77 -20.50 -16.36
C ASP A 299 25.20 -21.56 -17.39
N ARG A 300 25.59 -22.76 -16.92
CA ARG A 300 25.92 -23.88 -17.81
C ARG A 300 24.70 -24.36 -18.61
N PHE A 301 23.52 -24.41 -18.00
CA PHE A 301 22.29 -24.73 -18.73
C PHE A 301 21.92 -23.65 -19.74
N ALA A 302 22.03 -22.37 -19.35
CA ALA A 302 21.71 -21.24 -20.22
C ALA A 302 22.58 -21.22 -21.49
N ARG A 303 23.88 -21.53 -21.38
CA ARG A 303 24.79 -21.60 -22.54
C ARG A 303 24.49 -22.73 -23.53
N ASN A 304 23.87 -23.82 -23.06
CA ASN A 304 23.65 -25.03 -23.87
C ASN A 304 22.17 -25.27 -24.19
N GLY A 305 21.27 -24.38 -23.76
CA GLY A 305 19.83 -24.56 -23.83
C GLY A 305 19.12 -23.44 -24.58
N LEU A 306 17.80 -23.57 -24.71
CA LEU A 306 16.94 -22.49 -25.19
C LEU A 306 16.67 -21.53 -24.02
N VAL A 307 17.07 -20.27 -24.19
CA VAL A 307 16.93 -19.22 -23.17
C VAL A 307 16.01 -18.13 -23.68
N PHE A 308 15.08 -17.70 -22.82
CA PHE A 308 14.23 -16.54 -23.07
C PHE A 308 14.75 -15.35 -22.27
N GLU A 309 15.45 -14.43 -22.94
CA GLU A 309 16.07 -13.26 -22.30
C GLU A 309 15.04 -12.21 -21.85
N ASN A 310 13.87 -12.21 -22.50
CA ASN A 310 12.73 -11.34 -22.19
C ASN A 310 11.60 -12.13 -21.53
N PHE A 311 11.91 -12.80 -20.42
CA PHE A 311 10.94 -13.59 -19.65
C PHE A 311 10.60 -12.88 -18.32
N PHE A 312 9.33 -12.51 -18.15
CA PHE A 312 8.85 -11.76 -17.00
C PHE A 312 7.90 -12.61 -16.16
N ALA A 313 8.04 -12.53 -14.83
CA ALA A 313 7.12 -13.18 -13.92
C ALA A 313 5.71 -12.54 -14.01
N ASN A 314 4.68 -13.38 -13.96
CA ASN A 314 3.28 -12.93 -13.98
C ASN A 314 2.79 -12.32 -12.67
N GLY A 315 3.57 -12.44 -11.59
CA GLY A 315 3.26 -11.92 -10.27
C GLY A 315 4.49 -11.83 -9.39
N GLN A 316 4.28 -11.39 -8.14
CA GLN A 316 5.36 -11.20 -7.16
C GLN A 316 5.35 -12.26 -6.06
N ARG A 317 4.33 -13.12 -6.01
CA ARG A 317 4.20 -14.19 -5.01
C ARG A 317 4.47 -15.55 -5.65
N SER A 318 4.97 -16.50 -4.86
CA SER A 318 5.23 -17.87 -5.36
C SER A 318 3.97 -18.53 -5.92
N VAL A 319 2.81 -18.25 -5.32
CA VAL A 319 1.53 -18.80 -5.77
C VAL A 319 1.09 -18.28 -7.15
N ASP A 320 1.36 -17.01 -7.43
CA ASP A 320 1.11 -16.39 -8.75
C ASP A 320 1.92 -17.11 -9.85
N GLY A 321 3.20 -17.38 -9.55
CA GLY A 321 4.11 -18.09 -10.45
C GLY A 321 3.69 -19.53 -10.68
N ALA A 322 3.37 -20.25 -9.60
CA ALA A 322 2.91 -21.63 -9.66
C ALA A 322 1.61 -21.76 -10.48
N GLN A 323 0.62 -20.90 -10.24
CA GLN A 323 -0.62 -20.89 -11.02
C GLN A 323 -0.32 -20.69 -12.51
N SER A 324 0.42 -19.63 -12.86
CA SER A 324 0.72 -19.30 -14.25
C SER A 324 1.43 -20.43 -14.99
N ILE A 325 2.38 -21.09 -14.32
CA ILE A 325 3.15 -22.19 -14.89
C ILE A 325 2.30 -23.46 -15.05
N LEU A 326 1.49 -23.80 -14.04
CA LEU A 326 0.76 -25.07 -14.02
C LEU A 326 -0.55 -25.02 -14.82
N THR A 327 -1.19 -23.87 -14.93
CA THR A 327 -2.50 -23.73 -15.60
C THR A 327 -2.44 -22.89 -16.88
N GLY A 328 -1.37 -22.13 -17.09
CA GLY A 328 -1.29 -21.14 -18.17
C GLY A 328 -2.13 -19.88 -17.93
N ILE A 329 -2.80 -19.77 -16.78
CA ILE A 329 -3.67 -18.63 -16.43
C ILE A 329 -2.96 -17.77 -15.39
N PRO A 330 -2.53 -16.54 -15.73
CA PRO A 330 -1.88 -15.65 -14.77
C PRO A 330 -2.85 -15.17 -13.67
N PRO A 331 -2.36 -14.64 -12.54
CA PRO A 331 -3.22 -14.01 -11.54
C PRO A 331 -3.95 -12.81 -12.18
N LEU A 332 -5.26 -12.96 -12.36
CA LEU A 332 -6.13 -11.91 -12.89
C LEU A 332 -7.01 -11.34 -11.78
N PRO A 333 -7.17 -10.01 -11.68
CA PRO A 333 -8.09 -9.42 -10.71
C PRO A 333 -9.49 -10.01 -10.85
N GLY A 334 -10.04 -10.50 -9.73
CA GLY A 334 -11.36 -11.14 -9.68
C GLY A 334 -11.38 -12.64 -9.96
N MET A 335 -10.25 -13.25 -10.34
CA MET A 335 -10.11 -14.70 -10.41
C MET A 335 -9.57 -15.27 -9.10
N PRO A 336 -10.08 -16.43 -8.66
CA PRO A 336 -9.57 -17.11 -7.48
C PRO A 336 -8.18 -17.68 -7.71
N ASP A 337 -7.37 -17.70 -6.66
CA ASP A 337 -6.04 -18.31 -6.66
C ASP A 337 -6.15 -19.85 -6.73
N ILE A 338 -5.13 -20.53 -7.25
CA ILE A 338 -5.06 -22.00 -7.39
C ILE A 338 -5.23 -22.74 -6.05
N THR A 339 -4.99 -22.06 -4.92
CA THR A 339 -5.16 -22.62 -3.58
C THR A 339 -6.60 -22.63 -3.07
N ALA A 340 -7.52 -21.91 -3.73
CA ALA A 340 -8.91 -21.85 -3.32
C ALA A 340 -9.65 -23.17 -3.65
N LEU A 341 -10.36 -23.72 -2.67
CA LEU A 341 -11.02 -25.03 -2.74
C LEU A 341 -12.08 -25.17 -3.84
N SER A 342 -12.63 -24.06 -4.33
CA SER A 342 -13.66 -24.03 -5.37
C SER A 342 -13.11 -23.99 -6.80
N VAL A 343 -11.78 -23.99 -6.96
CA VAL A 343 -11.13 -23.74 -8.25
C VAL A 343 -10.95 -25.03 -9.03
N ASN A 344 -11.38 -25.02 -10.29
CA ASN A 344 -11.25 -26.14 -11.22
C ASN A 344 -10.56 -25.68 -12.51
N TYR A 345 -9.27 -25.32 -12.41
CA TYR A 345 -8.48 -24.98 -13.58
C TYR A 345 -7.98 -26.23 -14.29
N SER A 346 -8.03 -26.24 -15.62
CA SER A 346 -7.24 -27.17 -16.42
C SER A 346 -5.75 -26.98 -16.08
N SER A 347 -5.07 -28.06 -15.73
CA SER A 347 -3.66 -28.02 -15.34
C SER A 347 -2.82 -28.97 -16.19
N LEU A 348 -1.53 -28.67 -16.32
CA LEU A 348 -0.55 -29.53 -16.98
C LEU A 348 -0.55 -30.96 -16.41
N GLY A 349 -0.76 -31.10 -15.10
CA GLY A 349 -0.81 -32.41 -14.45
C GLY A 349 -1.99 -33.25 -14.93
N GLN A 350 -3.16 -32.63 -15.10
CA GLN A 350 -4.36 -33.29 -15.60
C GLN A 350 -4.24 -33.61 -17.10
N LEU A 351 -3.72 -32.67 -17.90
CA LEU A 351 -3.49 -32.89 -19.33
C LEU A 351 -2.43 -33.97 -19.62
N ALA A 352 -1.51 -34.21 -18.68
CA ALA A 352 -0.50 -35.25 -18.80
C ALA A 352 -0.98 -36.63 -18.32
N SER A 353 -2.08 -36.70 -17.56
CA SER A 353 -2.67 -37.97 -17.13
C SER A 353 -3.62 -38.59 -18.15
N ASP A 354 -4.18 -37.76 -19.03
CA ASP A 354 -5.03 -38.16 -20.17
C ASP A 354 -4.16 -38.67 -21.35
#